data_AF-A0A840DZE3-F1
#
_entry.id   AF-A0A840DZE3-F1
#
_cell.length_a   1.000
_cell.length_b   1.000
_cell.length_c   1.000
_cell.angle_alpha   90.00
_cell.angle_beta   90.00
_cell.angle_gamma   90.00
#
_symmetry.space_group_name_H-M   'P 1'
#
loop_
_entity.id
_entity.type
_entity.pdbx_description
1 polymer ?
#
loop_
_entity_poly.entity_id
_entity_poly.type
_entity_poly.pdbx_seq_one_letter_code
_entity_poly.pdbx_strand_id
1 'polypeptide(L)' 'GTSEDAVYNQLFAAFIAYVLLRWLYHRTEKRATSSLTFLSFVRRFFSGQLPLEWKSEMAAVLFEYARIYGKSMPNFG' A
#
# COMPACT_ATOMS: atom_id res chain seq x y z
N GLY A 1 5.76 -24.51 -8.96
CA GLY A 1 5.01 -25.70 -8.52
C GLY A 1 3.60 -25.57 -9.04
N THR A 2 3.24 -26.40 -10.01
CA THR A 2 1.99 -26.32 -10.79
C THR A 2 0.93 -27.23 -10.18
N SER A 3 0.27 -26.78 -9.11
CA SER A 3 -1.11 -27.21 -8.83
C SER A 3 -2.03 -26.03 -9.18
N GLU A 4 -3.23 -26.30 -9.67
CA GLU A 4 -4.25 -25.26 -9.93
C GLU A 4 -4.40 -24.30 -8.74
N ASP A 5 -4.30 -24.82 -7.51
CA ASP A 5 -4.37 -24.04 -6.26
C ASP A 5 -3.28 -22.95 -6.17
N ALA A 6 -2.09 -23.20 -6.71
CA ALA A 6 -1.01 -22.22 -6.70
C ALA A 6 -1.29 -21.04 -7.63
N VAL A 7 -1.97 -21.27 -8.76
CA VAL A 7 -2.33 -20.21 -9.72
C VAL A 7 -3.44 -19.33 -9.13
N TYR A 8 -4.44 -19.92 -8.49
CA TYR A 8 -5.48 -19.17 -7.77
C TYR A 8 -4.89 -18.33 -6.63
N ASN A 9 -3.99 -18.91 -5.84
CA ASN A 9 -3.33 -18.19 -4.76
C ASN A 9 -2.44 -17.04 -5.28
N GLN A 10 -1.79 -17.21 -6.43
CA GLN A 10 -1.02 -16.14 -7.07
C GLN A 10 -1.91 -14.99 -7.55
N LEU A 11 -3.02 -15.31 -8.22
CA LEU A 11 -3.97 -14.30 -8.69
C LEU A 11 -4.59 -13.54 -7.50
N PHE A 12 -4.96 -14.27 -6.45
CA PHE A 12 -5.50 -13.69 -5.22
C PHE A 12 -4.47 -12.79 -4.52
N ALA A 13 -3.22 -13.24 -4.40
CA ALA A 13 -2.14 -12.43 -3.84
C ALA A 13 -1.88 -11.17 -4.69
N ALA A 14 -1.87 -11.28 -6.01
CA ALA A 14 -1.72 -10.14 -6.92
C ALA A 14 -2.89 -9.15 -6.77
N PHE A 15 -4.11 -9.66 -6.59
CA PHE A 15 -5.29 -8.84 -6.36
C PHE A 15 -5.22 -8.10 -5.02
N ILE A 16 -4.85 -8.78 -3.93
CA ILE A 16 -4.63 -8.14 -2.63
C ILE A 16 -3.55 -7.05 -2.74
N ALA A 17 -2.41 -7.37 -3.37
CA ALA A 17 -1.33 -6.41 -3.56
C ALA A 17 -1.80 -5.18 -4.34
N TYR A 18 -2.58 -5.37 -5.41
CA TYR A 18 -3.18 -4.29 -6.17
C TYR A 18 -4.10 -3.42 -5.31
N VAL A 19 -5.02 -4.04 -4.55
CA VAL A 19 -5.97 -3.33 -3.68
C VAL A 19 -5.22 -2.51 -2.63
N LEU A 20 -4.20 -3.09 -1.99
CA LEU A 20 -3.38 -2.40 -0.99
C LEU A 20 -2.60 -1.23 -1.60
N LEU A 21 -1.96 -1.44 -2.75
CA LEU A 21 -1.23 -0.37 -3.46
C LEU A 21 -2.17 0.75 -3.90
N ARG A 22 -3.35 0.41 -4.41
CA ARG A 22 -4.35 1.37 -4.86
C ARG A 22 -4.92 2.18 -3.69
N TRP A 23 -5.18 1.52 -2.57
CA TRP A 23 -5.61 2.16 -1.33
C TRP A 23 -4.54 3.13 -0.81
N LEU A 24 -3.28 2.68 -0.74
CA LEU A 24 -2.17 3.49 -0.24
C LEU A 24 -1.92 4.72 -1.13
N TYR A 25 -1.95 4.53 -2.45
CA TYR A 25 -1.87 5.62 -3.42
C TYR A 25 -2.96 6.66 -3.17
N HIS A 26 -4.24 6.26 -3.12
CA HIS A 26 -5.35 7.19 -3.00
C HIS A 26 -5.35 7.96 -1.67
N ARG A 27 -4.81 7.38 -0.60
CA ARG A 27 -4.65 8.06 0.69
C ARG A 27 -3.47 9.03 0.69
N THR A 28 -2.37 8.65 0.05
CA THR A 28 -1.15 9.48 -0.03
C THR A 28 -1.35 10.65 -1.00
N GLU A 29 -1.98 10.42 -2.15
CA GLU A 29 -2.30 11.43 -3.17
C GLU A 29 -3.12 12.60 -2.61
N LYS A 30 -4.01 12.34 -1.65
CA LYS A 30 -4.82 13.39 -0.99
C LYS A 30 -4.01 14.31 -0.07
N ARG A 31 -2.80 13.90 0.31
CA ARG A 31 -1.92 14.64 1.24
C ARG A 31 -0.68 15.19 0.55
N ALA A 32 -0.19 14.49 -0.47
CA ALA A 32 0.93 14.93 -1.28
C ALA A 32 0.56 16.19 -2.07
N THR A 33 1.46 17.16 -2.10
CA THR A 33 1.36 18.39 -2.89
C THR A 33 1.70 18.12 -4.35
N SER A 34 2.63 17.20 -4.61
CA SER A 34 3.03 16.78 -5.95
C SER A 34 2.15 15.66 -6.50
N SER A 35 1.62 15.82 -7.72
CA SER A 35 0.83 14.80 -8.39
C SER A 35 1.73 13.74 -9.04
N LEU A 36 1.44 12.46 -8.78
CA LEU A 36 1.99 11.31 -9.50
C LEU A 36 0.81 10.52 -10.04
N THR A 37 0.91 9.99 -11.26
CA THR A 37 -0.06 8.98 -11.69
C THR A 37 0.12 7.70 -10.88
N PHE A 38 -0.94 6.90 -10.73
CA PHE A 38 -0.85 5.60 -10.06
C PHE A 38 0.27 4.71 -10.63
N LEU A 39 0.42 4.66 -11.95
CA LEU A 39 1.47 3.88 -12.59
C LEU A 39 2.88 4.40 -12.25
N SER A 40 3.06 5.73 -12.24
CA SER A 40 4.33 6.34 -11.83
C SER A 40 4.65 6.08 -10.36
N PHE A 41 3.63 6.15 -9.49
CA PHE A 41 3.75 5.79 -8.08
C PHE A 41 4.20 4.35 -7.91
N VAL A 42 3.51 3.38 -8.52
CA VAL A 42 3.84 1.94 -8.40
C VAL A 42 5.26 1.66 -8.88
N ARG A 43 5.66 2.18 -10.04
CA ARG A 43 7.02 2.00 -10.56
C ARG A 43 8.08 2.55 -9.60
N ARG A 44 7.87 3.77 -9.09
CA ARG A 44 8.79 4.43 -8.15
C ARG A 44 8.79 3.78 -6.77
N PHE A 45 7.68 3.20 -6.35
CA PHE A 45 7.56 2.43 -5.12
C PHE A 45 8.45 1.19 -5.18
N PHE A 46 8.31 0.38 -6.23
CA PHE A 46 9.13 -0.81 -6.39
C PHE A 46 10.60 -0.52 -6.68
N SER A 47 10.92 0.60 -7.35
CA SER A 47 12.32 1.00 -7.57
C SER A 47 12.96 1.75 -6.40
N GLY A 48 12.22 2.04 -5.32
CA GLY A 48 12.69 2.84 -4.18
C GLY A 48 12.90 4.33 -4.47
N GLN A 49 12.49 4.80 -5.66
CA GLN A 49 12.69 6.16 -6.18
C GLN A 49 11.46 7.07 -6.00
N LEU A 50 10.66 6.81 -4.95
CA LEU A 50 9.61 7.75 -4.54
C LEU A 50 10.22 9.08 -4.11
N PRO A 51 9.61 10.22 -4.49
CA PRO A 51 9.95 11.52 -3.93
C PRO A 51 9.86 11.50 -2.40
N LEU A 52 10.71 12.30 -1.73
CA LEU A 52 10.76 12.35 -0.27
C LEU A 52 9.40 12.72 0.35
N GLU A 53 8.70 13.69 -0.26
CA GLU A 53 7.35 14.08 0.14
C GLU A 53 6.40 12.88 0.14
N TRP A 54 6.36 12.12 -0.95
CA TRP A 54 5.53 10.93 -1.06
C TRP A 54 5.92 9.85 -0.04
N LYS A 55 7.21 9.68 0.26
CA LYS A 55 7.67 8.76 1.31
C LYS A 55 7.18 9.21 2.70
N SER A 56 7.27 10.50 2.99
CA SER A 56 6.82 11.10 4.25
C SER A 56 5.31 10.94 4.44
N GLU A 57 4.52 11.33 3.43
CA GLU A 57 3.05 11.22 3.50
C GLU A 57 2.59 9.77 3.58
N MET A 58 3.24 8.87 2.84
CA MET A 58 2.97 7.43 2.94
C MET A 58 3.25 6.90 4.34
N ALA A 59 4.38 7.29 4.95
CA ALA A 59 4.70 6.92 6.33
C ALA A 59 3.67 7.48 7.33
N ALA A 60 3.23 8.72 7.15
CA ALA A 60 2.18 9.34 7.97
C ALA A 60 0.85 8.60 7.86
N VAL A 61 0.43 8.22 6.64
CA VAL A 61 -0.80 7.43 6.40
C VAL A 61 -0.71 6.07 7.09
N LEU A 62 0.42 5.37 6.96
CA LEU A 62 0.63 4.07 7.59
C LEU A 62 0.64 4.18 9.12
N PHE A 63 1.33 5.19 9.66
CA PHE A 63 1.39 5.43 11.10
C PHE A 63 0.02 5.78 11.68
N GLU A 64 -0.75 6.63 11.01
CA GLU A 64 -2.12 6.93 11.43
C GLU A 64 -3.03 5.70 11.37
N TYR A 65 -2.93 4.90 10.30
CA TYR A 65 -3.70 3.67 10.18
C TYR A 65 -3.35 2.69 11.31
N ALA A 66 -2.06 2.47 11.57
CA ALA A 66 -1.58 1.65 12.68
C ALA A 66 -2.03 2.19 14.04
N ARG A 67 -2.06 3.51 14.23
CA ARG A 67 -2.54 4.13 15.48
C ARG A 67 -4.04 3.96 15.68
N ILE A 68 -4.84 4.13 14.63
CA ILE A 68 -6.31 4.04 14.70
C ILE A 68 -6.74 2.59 14.89
N TYR A 69 -6.21 1.67 14.09
CA TYR A 69 -6.64 0.28 14.09
C TYR A 69 -5.82 -0.61 15.03
N GLY A 70 -4.54 -0.27 15.29
CA GLY A 70 -3.72 -0.97 16.29
C GLY A 70 -4.12 -0.69 17.74
N LYS A 71 -4.76 0.44 18.04
CA LYS A 71 -5.44 0.65 19.33
C LYS A 71 -6.75 -0.14 19.47
N SER A 72 -7.32 -0.62 18.36
CA SER A 72 -8.57 -1.37 18.33
C SER A 72 -8.38 -2.89 18.39
N MET A 73 -7.18 -3.39 18.69
CA MET A 73 -6.95 -4.75 19.16
C MET A 73 -6.62 -4.76 20.67
N PRO A 74 -7.56 -4.52 21.60
CA PRO A 74 -7.27 -4.70 23.02
C PRO A 74 -7.14 -6.17 23.41
N ASN A 75 -7.80 -7.12 22.73
CA ASN A 75 -7.94 -8.49 23.24
C ASN A 75 -7.77 -9.53 22.14
N PHE A 76 -6.53 -9.90 21.83
CA PHE A 76 -6.19 -11.27 21.46
C PHE A 76 -5.21 -11.78 22.53
N GLY A 77 -5.79 -12.14 23.67
CA GLY A 77 -5.21 -12.96 24.72
C GLY A 77 -6.07 -14.19 24.91
#